data_AF-A0A4P5YGM2-F1
#
_entry.id   AF-A0A4P5YGM2-F1
#
_cell.length_a   1.000
_cell.length_b   1.000
_cell.length_c   1.000
_cell.angle_alpha   90.00
_cell.angle_beta   90.00
_cell.angle_gamma   90.00
#
_symmetry.space_group_name_H-M   'P 1'
#
loop_
_entity.id
_entity.type
_entity.pdbx_description
1 polymer ?
#
loop_
_entity_poly.entity_id
_entity_poly.type
_entity_poly.pdbx_seq_one_letter_code
_entity_poly.pdbx_strand_id
1 'polypeptide(L)'
;MTPARLNPFRSERIESLAFRPTGPGQDLAGIQERWEKAGRRGAVVGPHGSGKTTLVEQLGRRLGDTTWVDVRPGVAPVTSSSVLLLDGLERLPWLTRRSWLAACCAPGLIATLHRPGCGLPVLLRTTTTPDVLENLVAELLGQPVDDHRAAECRRLFAEHRGDLRACLETLYRRWAGEESG
;
A
#
# COMPACT_ATOMS: atom_id res chain seq x y z
N MET A 1 3.82 29.51 11.61
CA MET A 1 3.73 28.67 10.38
C MET A 1 5.01 27.89 10.20
N THR A 2 5.04 26.63 10.61
CA THR A 2 6.19 25.73 10.41
C THR A 2 6.48 25.61 8.91
N PRO A 3 7.73 25.78 8.46
CA PRO A 3 8.10 25.47 7.09
C PRO A 3 7.75 24.02 6.76
N ALA A 4 7.10 23.76 5.61
CA ALA A 4 6.68 22.41 5.21
C ALA A 4 7.81 21.36 5.28
N ARG A 5 9.07 21.78 5.06
CA ARG A 5 10.27 20.94 5.19
C ARG A 5 10.53 20.39 6.60
N LEU A 6 10.08 21.10 7.64
CA LEU A 6 10.27 20.71 9.05
C LEU A 6 9.09 19.88 9.59
N ASN A 7 8.00 19.75 8.83
CA ASN A 7 6.87 18.93 9.23
C ASN A 7 7.29 17.44 9.21
N PRO A 8 7.20 16.71 10.35
CA PRO A 8 7.57 15.29 10.41
C PRO A 8 6.65 14.40 9.56
N PHE A 9 5.44 14.86 9.26
CA PHE A 9 4.44 14.19 8.43
C PHE A 9 4.44 14.69 6.97
N ARG A 10 5.49 15.36 6.49
CA ARG A 10 5.56 15.79 5.09
C ARG A 10 5.44 14.60 4.13
N SER A 11 4.85 14.82 2.95
CA SER A 11 4.57 13.77 1.97
C SER A 11 5.78 12.90 1.64
N GLU A 12 6.95 13.51 1.46
CA GLU A 12 8.22 12.79 1.21
C GLU A 12 8.54 11.74 2.29
N ARG A 13 8.35 12.07 3.58
CA ARG A 13 8.61 11.10 4.66
C ARG A 13 7.54 10.02 4.70
N ILE A 14 6.28 10.38 4.48
CA ILE A 14 5.18 9.41 4.42
C ILE A 14 5.39 8.41 3.28
N GLU A 15 5.79 8.89 2.10
CA GLU A 15 6.07 8.06 0.91
C GLU A 15 7.30 7.16 1.11
N SER A 16 8.23 7.53 2.00
CA SER A 16 9.39 6.71 2.36
C SER A 16 9.08 5.58 3.35
N LEU A 17 7.90 5.58 3.98
CA LEU A 17 7.53 4.57 4.97
C LEU A 17 7.44 3.19 4.32
N ALA A 18 8.01 2.20 5.01
CA ALA A 18 7.93 0.81 4.60
C ALA A 18 6.57 0.19 5.01
N PHE A 19 6.11 -0.82 4.26
CA PHE A 19 4.96 -1.62 4.66
C PHE A 19 5.18 -2.26 6.05
N ARG A 20 4.11 -2.40 6.84
CA ARG A 20 4.14 -2.99 8.18
C ARG A 20 3.33 -4.29 8.19
N PRO A 21 4.01 -5.45 8.23
CA PRO A 21 3.34 -6.74 8.42
C PRO A 21 2.56 -6.76 9.74
N THR A 22 1.34 -7.29 9.72
CA THR A 22 0.49 -7.40 10.93
C THR A 22 0.45 -8.80 11.52
N GLY A 23 1.13 -9.76 10.91
CA GLY A 23 1.15 -11.14 11.35
C GLY A 23 2.29 -11.95 10.74
N PRO A 24 2.50 -13.18 11.24
CA PRO A 24 3.57 -14.05 10.78
C PRO A 24 3.43 -14.39 9.28
N GLY A 25 4.56 -14.40 8.57
CA GLY A 25 4.61 -14.71 7.14
C GLY A 25 3.94 -13.66 6.24
N GLN A 26 3.65 -12.46 6.75
CA GLN A 26 3.21 -11.30 5.97
C GLN A 26 4.37 -10.37 5.56
N ASP A 27 5.61 -10.82 5.73
CA ASP A 27 6.80 -10.12 5.26
C ASP A 27 7.03 -10.34 3.75
N LEU A 28 7.99 -9.60 3.18
CA LEU A 28 8.29 -9.67 1.74
C LEU A 28 8.69 -11.09 1.30
N ALA A 29 9.42 -11.83 2.15
CA ALA A 29 9.85 -13.19 1.84
C ALA A 29 8.68 -14.16 1.77
N GLY A 30 7.78 -14.16 2.76
CA GLY A 30 6.61 -15.02 2.77
C GLY A 30 5.61 -14.69 1.66
N ILE A 31 5.51 -13.41 1.29
CA ILE A 31 4.66 -13.01 0.15
C ILE A 31 5.26 -13.46 -1.18
N GLN A 32 6.58 -13.33 -1.36
CA GLN A 32 7.28 -13.83 -2.55
C GLN A 32 7.13 -15.35 -2.68
N GLU A 33 7.31 -16.10 -1.60
CA GLU A 33 7.13 -17.56 -1.61
C GLU A 33 5.72 -17.95 -2.05
N ARG A 34 4.68 -17.26 -1.53
CA ARG A 34 3.30 -17.46 -1.96
C ARG A 34 3.09 -17.13 -3.44
N TRP A 35 3.75 -16.09 -3.95
CA TRP A 35 3.68 -15.70 -5.35
C TRP A 35 4.33 -16.74 -6.27
N GLU A 36 5.48 -17.28 -5.90
CA GLU A 36 6.14 -18.36 -6.63
C GLU A 36 5.27 -19.62 -6.68
N LYS A 37 4.71 -20.04 -5.53
CA LYS A 37 3.78 -21.18 -5.44
C LYS A 37 2.49 -20.97 -6.24
N ALA A 38 2.08 -19.72 -6.43
CA ALA A 38 0.92 -19.33 -7.23
C ALA A 38 1.21 -19.25 -8.74
N GLY A 39 2.35 -19.76 -9.21
CA GLY A 39 2.74 -19.69 -10.62
C GLY A 39 3.12 -18.28 -11.06
N ARG A 40 3.70 -17.49 -10.15
CA ARG A 40 4.13 -16.10 -10.37
C ARG A 40 3.00 -15.16 -10.79
N ARG A 41 1.77 -15.43 -10.33
CA ARG A 41 0.61 -14.56 -10.55
C ARG A 41 -0.16 -14.41 -9.25
N GLY A 42 -0.48 -13.19 -8.86
CA GLY A 42 -1.30 -12.99 -7.67
C GLY A 42 -1.68 -11.54 -7.38
N ALA A 43 -2.50 -11.36 -6.36
CA ALA A 43 -2.99 -10.05 -5.94
C ALA A 43 -2.77 -9.78 -4.45
N VAL A 44 -2.33 -8.57 -4.13
CA VAL A 44 -2.39 -7.97 -2.80
C VAL A 44 -3.74 -7.26 -2.68
N VAL A 45 -4.55 -7.66 -1.71
CA VAL A 45 -5.93 -7.17 -1.56
C VAL A 45 -6.14 -6.44 -0.24
N GLY A 46 -6.98 -5.41 -0.21
CA GLY A 46 -7.34 -4.71 1.03
C GLY A 46 -7.81 -3.28 0.82
N PRO A 47 -8.32 -2.61 1.86
CA PRO A 47 -8.98 -1.32 1.76
C PRO A 47 -8.04 -0.20 1.28
N HIS A 48 -8.59 0.98 0.99
CA HIS A 48 -7.77 2.17 0.74
C HIS A 48 -6.85 2.47 1.93
N GLY A 49 -5.69 3.07 1.67
CA GLY A 49 -4.75 3.44 2.73
C GLY A 49 -4.05 2.30 3.45
N SER A 50 -4.24 1.03 3.06
CA SER A 50 -3.67 -0.12 3.77
C SER A 50 -2.21 -0.47 3.40
N GLY A 51 -1.57 0.32 2.54
CA GLY A 51 -0.18 0.08 2.12
C GLY A 51 0.01 -0.94 0.99
N LYS A 52 -1.03 -1.30 0.23
CA LYS A 52 -0.92 -2.24 -0.91
C LYS A 52 0.14 -1.79 -1.94
N THR A 53 0.04 -0.55 -2.40
CA THR A 53 0.97 0.03 -3.39
C THR A 53 2.39 0.02 -2.84
N THR A 54 2.61 0.50 -1.61
CA THR A 54 3.90 0.45 -0.90
C THR A 54 4.47 -0.98 -0.85
N LEU A 55 3.65 -1.97 -0.51
CA LEU A 55 4.07 -3.37 -0.48
C LEU A 55 4.47 -3.89 -1.86
N VAL A 56 3.69 -3.60 -2.90
CA VAL A 56 3.97 -4.03 -4.28
C VAL A 56 5.24 -3.36 -4.81
N GLU A 57 5.47 -2.09 -4.51
CA GLU A 57 6.72 -1.40 -4.83
C GLU A 57 7.93 -2.05 -4.14
N GLN A 58 7.81 -2.38 -2.85
CA GLN A 58 8.87 -3.06 -2.10
C GLN A 58 9.16 -4.47 -2.64
N LEU A 59 8.12 -5.22 -3.00
CA LEU A 59 8.29 -6.50 -3.69
C LEU A 59 8.96 -6.30 -5.05
N GLY A 60 8.57 -5.27 -5.81
CA GLY A 60 9.19 -4.91 -7.08
C GLY A 60 10.69 -4.71 -6.97
N ARG A 61 11.12 -3.87 -6.02
CA ARG A 61 12.55 -3.63 -5.73
C ARG A 61 13.30 -4.92 -5.39
N ARG A 62 12.66 -5.86 -4.70
CA ARG A 62 13.24 -7.16 -4.34
C ARG A 62 13.33 -8.12 -5.54
N LEU A 63 12.34 -8.11 -6.42
CA LEU A 63 12.29 -8.95 -7.61
C LEU A 63 13.24 -8.46 -8.72
N GLY A 64 13.63 -7.19 -8.68
CA GLY A 64 14.55 -6.59 -9.63
C GLY A 64 13.82 -6.05 -10.85
N ASP A 65 13.95 -6.73 -11.98
CA ASP A 65 13.40 -6.27 -13.26
C ASP A 65 11.86 -6.31 -13.26
N THR A 66 11.25 -5.13 -13.17
CA THR A 66 9.80 -4.96 -13.06
C THR A 66 9.30 -3.80 -13.91
N THR A 67 8.06 -3.92 -14.39
CA THR A 67 7.35 -2.86 -15.13
C THR A 67 6.08 -2.49 -14.36
N TRP A 68 5.99 -1.21 -13.98
CA TRP A 68 4.80 -0.66 -13.32
C TRP A 68 3.74 -0.26 -14.35
N VAL A 69 2.48 -0.60 -14.07
CA VAL A 69 1.34 -0.27 -14.92
C VAL A 69 0.20 0.28 -14.06
N ASP A 70 -0.15 1.55 -14.26
CA ASP A 70 -1.40 2.11 -13.76
C ASP A 70 -2.56 1.66 -14.66
N VAL A 71 -3.33 0.68 -14.17
CA VAL A 71 -4.46 0.11 -14.88
C VAL A 71 -5.66 1.05 -14.75
N ARG A 72 -6.17 1.48 -15.90
CA ARG A 72 -7.36 2.34 -15.99
C ARG A 72 -8.12 2.05 -17.29
N PRO A 73 -9.42 2.37 -17.38
CA PRO A 73 -10.18 2.23 -18.61
C PRO A 73 -9.45 2.87 -19.80
N GLY A 74 -9.39 2.15 -20.92
CA GLY A 74 -8.68 2.59 -22.14
C GLY A 74 -7.20 2.20 -22.22
N VAL A 75 -6.58 1.72 -21.14
CA VAL A 75 -5.21 1.17 -21.20
C VAL A 75 -5.26 -0.27 -21.69
N ALA A 76 -4.53 -0.55 -22.78
CA ALA A 76 -4.44 -1.89 -23.36
C ALA A 76 -3.67 -2.86 -22.43
N PRO A 77 -3.94 -4.18 -22.53
CA PRO A 77 -3.12 -5.20 -21.88
C PRO A 77 -1.65 -5.07 -22.24
N VAL A 78 -0.76 -5.37 -21.28
CA VAL A 78 0.68 -5.15 -21.41
C VAL A 78 1.41 -6.48 -21.61
N THR A 79 2.33 -6.50 -22.56
CA THR A 79 3.35 -7.54 -22.70
C THR A 79 4.70 -6.98 -22.25
N SER A 80 5.42 -7.71 -21.40
CA SER A 80 6.72 -7.30 -20.87
C SER A 80 7.66 -8.49 -20.73
N SER A 81 8.97 -8.26 -20.87
CA SER A 81 10.02 -9.22 -20.50
C SER A 81 10.28 -9.27 -18.99
N SER A 82 9.71 -8.33 -18.23
CA SER A 82 9.88 -8.16 -16.79
C SER A 82 8.60 -8.48 -16.01
N VAL A 83 8.68 -8.57 -14.68
CA VAL A 83 7.48 -8.80 -13.84
C VAL A 83 6.56 -7.58 -13.88
N LEU A 84 5.27 -7.79 -14.13
CA LEU A 84 4.28 -6.71 -14.14
C LEU A 84 3.79 -6.38 -12.73
N LEU A 85 3.86 -5.11 -12.36
CA LEU A 85 3.26 -4.56 -11.14
C LEU A 85 2.05 -3.71 -11.54
N LEU A 86 0.86 -4.23 -11.28
CA LEU A 86 -0.40 -3.64 -11.73
C LEU A 86 -1.07 -2.91 -10.57
N ASP A 87 -1.25 -1.59 -10.70
CA ASP A 87 -2.01 -0.79 -9.73
C ASP A 87 -3.35 -0.36 -10.32
N GLY A 88 -4.40 -0.31 -9.51
CA GLY A 88 -5.71 0.17 -9.94
C GLY A 88 -6.52 -0.82 -10.79
N LEU A 89 -6.20 -2.10 -10.76
CA LEU A 89 -6.91 -3.14 -11.53
C LEU A 89 -8.42 -3.20 -11.18
N GLU A 90 -8.80 -2.75 -9.98
CA GLU A 90 -10.19 -2.63 -9.55
C GLU A 90 -11.03 -1.64 -10.38
N ARG A 91 -10.38 -0.71 -11.08
CA ARG A 91 -11.04 0.28 -11.94
C ARG A 91 -11.63 -0.33 -13.21
N LEU A 92 -11.22 -1.55 -13.56
CA LEU A 92 -11.83 -2.30 -14.66
C LEU A 92 -13.06 -3.09 -14.17
N PRO A 93 -14.15 -3.14 -14.97
CA PRO A 93 -15.27 -4.06 -14.74
C PRO A 93 -14.80 -5.52 -14.66
N TRP A 94 -15.54 -6.35 -13.94
CA TRP A 94 -15.07 -7.70 -13.59
C TRP A 94 -14.76 -8.58 -14.82
N LEU A 95 -15.61 -8.54 -15.86
CA LEU A 95 -15.40 -9.29 -17.11
C LEU A 95 -14.15 -8.81 -17.83
N THR A 96 -14.04 -7.49 -18.00
CA THR A 96 -12.92 -6.83 -18.65
C THR A 96 -11.62 -7.12 -17.93
N ARG A 97 -11.63 -7.16 -16.60
CA ARG A 97 -10.45 -7.47 -15.80
C ARG A 97 -9.89 -8.86 -16.10
N ARG A 98 -10.76 -9.87 -16.21
CA ARG A 98 -10.33 -11.25 -16.47
C ARG A 98 -9.72 -11.40 -17.86
N SER A 99 -10.36 -10.84 -18.89
CA SER A 99 -9.81 -10.87 -20.25
C SER A 99 -8.52 -10.04 -20.36
N TRP A 100 -8.47 -8.88 -19.70
CA TRP A 100 -7.28 -8.02 -19.67
C TRP A 100 -6.08 -8.73 -19.04
N LEU A 101 -6.27 -9.38 -17.87
CA LEU A 101 -5.23 -10.18 -17.23
C LEU A 101 -4.79 -11.38 -18.08
N ALA A 102 -5.71 -12.01 -18.80
CA ALA A 102 -5.39 -13.14 -19.68
C ALA A 102 -4.61 -12.69 -20.92
N ALA A 103 -4.82 -11.46 -21.38
CA ALA A 103 -4.10 -10.87 -22.50
C ALA A 103 -2.71 -10.34 -22.12
N CYS A 104 -2.42 -10.11 -20.82
CA CYS A 104 -1.08 -9.76 -20.37
C CYS A 104 -0.11 -10.94 -20.47
N CYS A 105 1.07 -10.68 -21.00
CA CYS A 105 2.15 -11.67 -21.14
C CYS A 105 3.42 -11.17 -20.46
N ALA A 106 3.86 -11.87 -19.42
CA ALA A 106 5.04 -11.52 -18.63
C ALA A 106 5.53 -12.75 -17.83
N PRO A 107 6.81 -12.79 -17.39
CA PRO A 107 7.33 -13.83 -16.51
C PRO A 107 6.63 -13.92 -15.15
N GLY A 108 5.87 -12.89 -14.77
CA GLY A 108 4.97 -12.90 -13.64
C GLY A 108 4.18 -11.59 -13.51
N LEU A 109 3.18 -11.58 -12.64
CA LEU A 109 2.43 -10.37 -12.31
C LEU A 109 2.01 -10.32 -10.84
N ILE A 110 1.98 -9.10 -10.30
CA ILE A 110 1.43 -8.79 -8.98
C ILE A 110 0.48 -7.61 -9.15
N ALA A 111 -0.76 -7.76 -8.69
CA ALA A 111 -1.77 -6.70 -8.76
C ALA A 111 -2.18 -6.18 -7.37
N THR A 112 -2.55 -4.90 -7.26
CA THR A 112 -3.30 -4.37 -6.11
C THR A 112 -4.81 -4.40 -6.39
N LEU A 113 -5.62 -4.70 -5.37
CA LEU A 113 -7.08 -4.69 -5.47
C LEU A 113 -7.74 -4.32 -4.13
N HIS A 114 -8.94 -3.74 -4.16
CA HIS A 114 -9.72 -3.56 -2.92
C HIS A 114 -10.42 -4.82 -2.43
N ARG A 115 -10.91 -5.63 -3.36
CA ARG A 115 -11.61 -6.89 -3.08
C ARG A 115 -11.06 -8.01 -3.96
N PRO A 116 -11.06 -9.26 -3.48
CA PRO A 116 -10.77 -10.40 -4.34
C PRO A 116 -11.83 -10.50 -5.45
N GLY A 117 -11.53 -11.22 -6.54
CA GLY A 117 -12.54 -11.52 -7.57
C GLY A 117 -12.10 -11.34 -9.03
N CYS A 118 -10.82 -11.53 -9.34
CA CYS A 118 -10.28 -11.40 -10.70
C CYS A 118 -9.64 -12.68 -11.25
N GLY A 119 -9.79 -13.81 -10.54
CA GLY A 119 -9.11 -15.07 -10.87
C GLY A 119 -7.64 -15.14 -10.45
N LEU A 120 -7.08 -14.07 -9.86
CA LEU A 120 -5.74 -14.12 -9.27
C LEU A 120 -5.78 -14.72 -7.84
N PRO A 121 -4.81 -15.59 -7.50
CA PRO A 121 -4.56 -16.00 -6.13
C PRO A 121 -4.30 -14.78 -5.23
N VAL A 122 -4.87 -14.79 -4.02
CA VAL A 122 -4.62 -13.74 -3.03
C VAL A 122 -3.29 -14.02 -2.33
N LEU A 123 -2.31 -13.15 -2.55
CA LEU A 123 -0.97 -13.25 -1.95
C LEU A 123 -0.94 -12.71 -0.53
N LEU A 124 -1.71 -11.66 -0.28
CA LEU A 124 -1.87 -11.05 1.04
C LEU A 124 -3.19 -10.30 1.09
N ARG A 125 -3.87 -10.38 2.24
CA ARG A 125 -4.90 -9.41 2.64
C ARG A 125 -4.25 -8.39 3.55
N THR A 126 -4.03 -7.17 3.08
CA THR A 126 -3.50 -6.09 3.92
C THR A 126 -4.58 -5.68 4.91
N THR A 127 -4.22 -5.68 6.18
CA THR A 127 -5.03 -5.19 7.30
C THR A 127 -4.28 -4.07 7.99
N THR A 128 -5.01 -3.14 8.57
CA THR A 128 -4.46 -2.03 9.34
C THR A 128 -4.98 -2.12 10.77
N THR A 129 -4.16 -1.68 11.73
CA THR A 129 -4.54 -1.60 13.15
C THR A 129 -4.10 -0.23 13.69
N PRO A 130 -4.66 0.21 14.83
CA PRO A 130 -4.17 1.40 15.51
C PRO A 130 -2.67 1.30 15.82
N ASP A 131 -2.18 0.14 16.23
CA ASP A 131 -0.75 -0.09 16.52
C ASP A 131 0.14 0.15 15.29
N VAL A 132 -0.33 -0.20 14.08
CA VAL A 132 0.39 0.13 12.85
C VAL A 132 0.51 1.64 12.69
N LEU A 133 -0.59 2.39 12.90
CA LEU A 133 -0.54 3.85 12.82
C LEU A 133 0.40 4.44 13.88
N GLU A 134 0.30 3.98 15.14
CA GLU A 134 1.15 4.41 16.26
C GLU A 134 2.64 4.20 15.93
N ASN A 135 3.00 3.03 15.38
CA ASN A 135 4.37 2.73 14.98
C ASN A 135 4.88 3.63 13.82
N LEU A 136 4.04 3.90 12.83
CA LEU A 136 4.40 4.80 11.72
C LEU A 136 4.59 6.24 12.23
N VAL A 137 3.74 6.70 13.14
CA VAL A 137 3.88 8.02 13.76
C VAL A 137 5.17 8.11 14.58
N ALA A 138 5.48 7.08 15.39
CA ALA A 138 6.72 7.04 16.16
C ALA A 138 7.98 7.12 15.27
N GLU A 139 7.98 6.40 14.14
CA GLU A 139 9.06 6.47 13.14
C GLU A 139 9.18 7.85 12.51
N LEU A 140 8.06 8.47 12.11
CA LEU A 140 8.07 9.80 11.52
C LEU A 140 8.58 10.86 12.49
N LEU A 141 8.22 10.75 13.78
CA LEU A 141 8.69 11.63 14.85
C LEU A 141 10.11 11.32 15.32
N GLY A 142 10.64 10.13 15.03
CA GLY A 142 11.94 9.67 15.52
C GLY A 142 11.98 9.35 17.01
N GLN A 143 10.82 9.15 17.64
CA GLN A 143 10.68 8.87 19.08
C GLN A 143 9.39 8.08 19.36
N PRO A 144 9.32 7.33 20.47
CA PRO A 144 8.09 6.66 20.89
C PRO A 144 6.91 7.64 21.02
N VAL A 145 5.71 7.18 20.67
CA VAL A 145 4.48 7.95 20.93
C VAL A 145 4.12 7.87 22.41
N ASP A 146 3.79 9.02 23.00
CA ASP A 146 3.24 9.10 24.35
C ASP A 146 1.75 8.69 24.39
N ASP A 147 1.19 8.58 25.60
CA ASP A 147 -0.21 8.16 25.79
C ASP A 147 -1.21 9.09 25.09
N HIS A 148 -0.93 10.39 25.06
CA HIS A 148 -1.78 11.37 24.39
C HIS A 148 -1.78 11.16 22.87
N ARG A 149 -0.60 10.98 22.26
CA ARG A 149 -0.48 10.73 20.82
C ARG A 149 -1.02 9.36 20.44
N ALA A 150 -0.84 8.34 21.27
CA ALA A 150 -1.44 7.02 21.06
C ALA A 150 -2.97 7.09 21.07
N ALA A 151 -3.57 7.82 22.02
CA ALA A 151 -5.01 8.08 22.04
C ALA A 151 -5.49 8.86 20.80
N GLU A 152 -4.71 9.84 20.34
CA GLU A 152 -4.98 10.54 19.08
C GLU A 152 -4.95 9.59 17.88
N CYS A 153 -3.95 8.71 17.78
CA CYS A 153 -3.84 7.74 16.70
C CYS A 153 -5.06 6.83 16.65
N ARG A 154 -5.50 6.29 17.80
CA ARG A 154 -6.72 5.45 17.87
C ARG A 154 -7.97 6.20 17.41
N ARG A 155 -8.12 7.46 17.82
CA ARG A 155 -9.23 8.31 17.38
C ARG A 155 -9.21 8.56 15.88
N LEU A 156 -8.06 8.94 15.32
CA LEU A 156 -7.90 9.17 13.88
C LEU A 156 -8.13 7.89 13.08
N PHE A 157 -7.62 6.76 13.57
CA PHE A 157 -7.83 5.46 12.95
C PHE A 157 -9.32 5.11 12.85
N ALA A 158 -10.09 5.34 13.91
CA ALA A 158 -11.53 5.15 13.92
C ALA A 158 -12.25 6.13 12.97
N GLU A 159 -11.89 7.41 13.01
CA GLU A 159 -12.45 8.48 12.17
C GLU A 159 -12.28 8.18 10.67
N HIS A 160 -11.08 7.76 10.27
CA HIS A 160 -10.73 7.44 8.90
C HIS A 160 -10.96 5.96 8.53
N ARG A 161 -11.65 5.20 9.37
CA ARG A 161 -12.02 3.79 9.13
C ARG A 161 -10.82 2.91 8.74
N GLY A 162 -9.68 3.15 9.37
CA GLY A 162 -8.43 2.41 9.16
C GLY A 162 -7.61 2.80 7.92
N ASP A 163 -7.98 3.87 7.21
CA ASP A 163 -7.15 4.44 6.13
C ASP A 163 -5.95 5.19 6.74
N LEU A 164 -4.77 4.56 6.74
CA LEU A 164 -3.56 5.12 7.33
C LEU A 164 -3.08 6.37 6.58
N ARG A 165 -3.28 6.43 5.26
CA ARG A 165 -2.88 7.60 4.46
C ARG A 165 -3.69 8.81 4.89
N ALA A 166 -5.01 8.67 4.99
CA ALA A 166 -5.89 9.74 5.45
C ALA A 166 -5.57 10.18 6.89
N CYS A 167 -5.22 9.25 7.78
CA CYS A 167 -4.76 9.56 9.13
C CYS A 167 -3.51 10.45 9.12
N LEU A 168 -2.48 10.05 8.36
CA LEU A 168 -1.22 10.78 8.26
C LEU A 168 -1.39 12.15 7.58
N GLU A 169 -2.27 12.26 6.58
CA GLU A 169 -2.65 13.54 5.96
C GLU A 169 -3.34 14.49 6.96
N THR A 170 -4.18 13.96 7.85
CA THR A 170 -4.79 14.76 8.92
C THR A 170 -3.73 15.23 9.93
N LEU A 171 -2.77 14.39 10.32
CA LEU A 171 -1.65 14.78 11.18
C LEU A 171 -0.76 15.85 10.53
N TYR A 172 -0.47 15.72 9.23
CA TYR A 172 0.24 16.75 8.46
C TYR A 172 -0.46 18.11 8.55
N ARG A 173 -1.78 18.14 8.31
CA ARG A 173 -2.58 19.37 8.36
C ARG A 173 -2.63 19.99 9.75
N ARG A 174 -2.80 19.17 10.80
CA ARG A 174 -2.82 19.65 12.19
C ARG A 174 -1.47 20.25 12.59
N TRP A 175 -0.38 19.57 12.28
CA TRP A 175 0.97 20.07 12.55
C TRP A 175 1.24 21.42 11.84
N ALA A 176 0.75 21.57 10.61
CA ALA A 176 0.88 22.84 9.88
C ALA A 176 0.08 23.99 10.52
N GLY A 177 -1.00 23.68 11.25
CA GLY A 177 -1.89 24.64 11.92
C GLY A 177 -1.55 24.95 13.38
N GLU A 178 -0.93 24.02 14.12
CA GLU A 178 -0.67 24.12 15.56
C GLU A 178 0.32 25.24 15.96
N GLU A 179 1.22 25.70 15.08
CA GLU A 179 2.16 26.82 15.37
C GLU A 179 1.62 28.20 14.96
N SER A 180 0.30 28.40 14.97
CA SER A 180 -0.33 29.72 14.75
C SER A 180 -1.09 30.23 15.97
N GLY A 181 -0.97 29.55 17.12
CA GLY A 181 -1.55 29.93 18.42
C GLY A 181 -0.48 30.20 19.46
#